data_AF-A0A7W1NKT4-F1
#
_entry.id   AF-A0A7W1NKT4-F1
#
_cell.length_a   1.000
_cell.length_b   1.000
_cell.length_c   1.000
_cell.angle_alpha   90.00
_cell.angle_beta   90.00
_cell.angle_gamma   90.00
#
_symmetry.space_group_name_H-M   'P 1'
#
loop_
_entity.id
_entity.type
_entity.pdbx_description
1 polymer ?
#
loop_
_entity_poly.entity_id
_entity_poly.type
_entity_poly.pdbx_seq_one_letter_code
_entity_poly.pdbx_strand_id
1 'polypeptide(L)'
;MAVNGLKLKNILLDALKGLTSASTQSGQWFTRAEIAKQLKASSGHLNPSRIIALERLSEAGDITKRQRPNDGRNLPEYQLP
;
A
#
# COMPACT_ATOMS: atom_id res chain seq x y z
N MET A 1 -15.98 16.74 -8.58
CA MET A 1 -14.94 16.79 -7.52
C MET A 1 -14.00 15.58 -7.66
N ALA A 2 -12.87 15.69 -8.37
CA ALA A 2 -11.99 14.53 -8.68
C ALA A 2 -10.49 14.76 -8.35
N VAL A 3 -10.12 15.96 -7.88
CA VAL A 3 -8.71 16.35 -7.70
C VAL A 3 -7.99 15.68 -6.52
N ASN A 4 -8.73 15.15 -5.53
CA ASN A 4 -8.13 14.52 -4.35
C ASN A 4 -7.78 13.04 -4.56
N GLY A 5 -8.47 12.33 -5.47
CA GLY A 5 -8.23 10.90 -5.70
C GLY A 5 -6.90 10.61 -6.40
N LEU A 6 -6.56 11.41 -7.41
CA LEU A 6 -5.30 11.28 -8.17
C LEU A 6 -4.07 11.59 -7.32
N LYS A 7 -4.13 12.66 -6.51
CA LYS A 7 -3.04 12.99 -5.57
C LYS A 7 -2.81 11.85 -4.58
N LEU A 8 -3.89 11.27 -4.05
CA LEU A 8 -3.81 10.15 -3.12
C LEU A 8 -3.19 8.90 -3.75
N LYS A 9 -3.57 8.58 -5.00
CA LYS A 9 -2.99 7.48 -5.78
C LYS A 9 -1.47 7.63 -5.90
N ASN A 10 -1.00 8.81 -6.33
CA ASN A 10 0.43 9.04 -6.51
C ASN A 10 1.21 8.94 -5.19
N ILE A 11 0.67 9.50 -4.10
CA ILE A 11 1.28 9.40 -2.77
C ILE A 11 1.45 7.94 -2.32
N LEU A 12 0.44 7.09 -2.57
CA LEU A 12 0.51 5.66 -2.21
C LEU A 12 1.53 4.91 -3.05
N LEU A 13 1.59 5.19 -4.36
CA LEU A 13 2.58 4.60 -5.26
C LEU A 13 4.00 5.03 -4.89
N ASP A 14 4.22 6.31 -4.60
CA ASP A 14 5.53 6.82 -4.17
C ASP A 14 5.96 6.20 -2.82
N ALA A 15 5.02 5.99 -1.90
CA ALA A 15 5.31 5.29 -0.64
C ALA A 15 5.71 3.82 -0.88
N LEU A 16 4.98 3.10 -1.72
CA LEU A 16 5.31 1.71 -2.08
C LEU A 16 6.65 1.64 -2.83
N LYS A 17 6.93 2.57 -3.73
CA LYS A 17 8.23 2.67 -4.42
C LYS A 17 9.35 2.93 -3.43
N GLY A 18 9.16 3.89 -2.53
CA GLY A 18 10.13 4.20 -1.47
C GLY A 18 10.41 3.00 -0.57
N LEU A 19 9.38 2.24 -0.18
CA LEU A 19 9.52 1.00 0.58
C LEU A 19 10.26 -0.08 -0.20
N THR A 20 9.94 -0.23 -1.49
CA THR A 20 10.60 -1.21 -2.37
C THR A 20 12.07 -0.85 -2.60
N SER A 21 12.39 0.43 -2.79
CA SER A 21 13.77 0.92 -2.93
C SER A 21 14.57 0.85 -1.63
N ALA A 22 13.91 1.02 -0.47
CA ALA A 22 14.54 0.85 0.83
C ALA A 22 14.71 -0.63 1.21
N SER A 23 13.91 -1.51 0.61
CA SER A 23 14.06 -2.95 0.77
C SER A 23 15.19 -3.48 -0.11
N THR A 24 16.03 -4.33 0.47
CA THR A 24 17.05 -5.09 -0.26
C THR A 24 16.49 -6.32 -0.97
N GLN A 25 15.22 -6.68 -0.71
CA GLN A 25 14.56 -7.81 -1.34
C GLN A 25 13.65 -7.32 -2.48
N SER A 26 14.06 -7.59 -3.70
CA SER A 26 13.21 -7.39 -4.87
C SER A 26 11.92 -8.21 -4.71
N GLY A 27 10.77 -7.55 -4.83
CA GLY A 27 9.46 -8.16 -4.65
C GLY A 27 9.04 -8.41 -3.20
N GLN A 28 9.58 -7.66 -2.24
CA GLN A 28 9.07 -7.66 -0.87
C GLN A 28 7.61 -7.18 -0.83
N TRP A 29 6.80 -7.90 -0.06
CA TRP A 29 5.41 -7.57 0.20
C TRP A 29 5.30 -6.68 1.42
N PHE A 30 4.50 -5.63 1.31
CA PHE A 30 4.31 -4.64 2.37
C PHE A 30 2.89 -4.69 2.92
N THR A 31 2.80 -4.67 4.24
CA THR A 31 1.53 -4.59 4.97
C THR A 31 0.98 -3.16 4.96
N ARG A 32 -0.32 -3.03 5.24
CA ARG A 32 -0.96 -1.71 5.42
C ARG A 32 -0.24 -0.85 6.48
N ALA A 33 0.29 -1.46 7.53
CA ALA A 33 0.99 -0.77 8.61
C ALA A 33 2.34 -0.19 8.14
N GLU A 34 3.10 -0.94 7.34
CA GLU A 34 4.36 -0.45 6.76
C GLU A 34 4.13 0.72 5.81
N ILE A 35 3.10 0.63 4.97
CA ILE A 35 2.70 1.72 4.08
C ILE A 35 2.24 2.94 4.90
N ALA A 36 1.48 2.74 5.98
CA ALA A 36 1.09 3.81 6.89
C ALA A 36 2.31 4.49 7.53
N LYS A 37 3.29 3.69 7.97
CA LYS A 37 4.55 4.17 8.57
C LYS A 37 5.37 4.98 7.57
N GLN A 38 5.49 4.52 6.33
CA GLN A 38 6.18 5.25 5.27
C GLN A 38 5.52 6.60 4.99
N LEU A 39 4.19 6.63 5.01
CA LEU A 39 3.40 7.85 4.84
C LEU A 39 3.36 8.74 6.08
N LYS A 40 4.12 8.40 7.14
CA LYS A 40 4.11 9.08 8.45
C LYS A 40 2.67 9.31 8.95
N ALA A 41 1.79 8.34 8.75
CA ALA A 41 0.42 8.44 9.24
C ALA A 41 0.44 8.44 10.77
N SER A 42 -0.15 9.48 11.38
CA SER A 42 -0.07 9.73 12.83
C SER A 42 -0.59 8.58 13.71
N SER A 43 -1.46 7.73 13.17
CA SER A 43 -2.06 6.59 13.88
C SER A 43 -1.34 5.26 13.62
N GLY A 44 -0.31 5.21 12.77
CA GLY A 44 0.30 3.94 12.34
C GLY A 44 -0.63 3.06 11.50
N HIS A 45 -1.82 3.55 11.15
CA HIS A 45 -2.82 2.87 10.34
C HIS A 45 -3.16 3.72 9.11
N LEU A 46 -3.51 3.05 8.01
CA LEU A 46 -4.02 3.73 6.83
C LEU A 46 -5.48 4.13 7.05
N ASN A 47 -5.79 5.40 6.76
CA ASN A 47 -7.18 5.87 6.74
C ASN A 47 -8.02 5.09 5.73
N PRO A 48 -9.34 4.93 5.94
CA PRO A 48 -10.22 4.19 5.04
C PRO A 48 -10.13 4.62 3.57
N SER A 49 -10.02 5.92 3.30
CA SER A 49 -9.85 6.44 1.92
C SER A 49 -8.56 5.95 1.25
N ARG A 50 -7.48 5.74 2.01
CA ARG A 50 -6.21 5.18 1.50
C ARG A 50 -6.34 3.68 1.24
N ILE A 51 -7.10 2.98 2.08
CA ILE A 51 -7.39 1.56 1.87
C ILE A 51 -8.18 1.39 0.57
N ILE A 52 -9.25 2.16 0.37
CA ILE A 52 -10.04 2.13 -0.88
C ILE A 52 -9.15 2.45 -2.08
N ALA A 53 -8.24 3.43 -1.95
CA ALA A 53 -7.30 3.75 -3.03
C ALA A 53 -6.31 2.61 -3.33
N LEU A 54 -5.79 1.92 -2.30
CA LEU A 54 -4.95 0.72 -2.50
C LEU A 54 -5.73 -0.42 -3.17
N GLU A 55 -7.00 -0.60 -2.82
CA GLU A 55 -7.82 -1.61 -3.49
C GLU A 55 -8.06 -1.27 -4.95
N ARG A 56 -8.40 -0.01 -5.26
CA ARG A 56 -8.51 0.46 -6.65
C ARG A 56 -7.22 0.32 -7.43
N LEU A 57 -6.08 0.59 -6.82
CA LEU A 57 -4.75 0.37 -7.43
C LEU A 57 -4.52 -1.10 -7.73
N SER A 58 -4.95 -1.99 -6.84
CA SER A 58 -4.83 -3.42 -7.04
C SER A 58 -5.78 -3.93 -8.12
N GLU A 59 -7.01 -3.44 -8.16
CA GLU A 59 -8.00 -3.78 -9.19
C GLU A 59 -7.59 -3.26 -10.57
N ALA A 60 -6.93 -2.11 -10.62
CA ALA A 60 -6.38 -1.53 -11.84
C ALA A 60 -5.10 -2.24 -12.33
N GLY A 61 -4.51 -3.14 -11.52
CA GLY A 61 -3.26 -3.83 -11.83
C GLY A 61 -2.00 -2.98 -11.65
N ASP A 62 -2.10 -1.77 -11.09
CA ASP A 62 -0.93 -0.95 -10.77
C ASP A 62 -0.09 -1.58 -9.63
N ILE A 63 -0.73 -2.33 -8.72
CA ILE A 63 -0.10 -3.04 -7.61
C ILE A 63 -0.68 -4.45 -7.48
N THR A 64 0.10 -5.37 -6.91
CA THR A 64 -0.38 -6.72 -6.60
C THR A 64 -0.83 -6.78 -5.14
N LYS A 65 -2.06 -7.25 -4.89
CA LYS A 65 -2.57 -7.55 -3.56
C LYS A 65 -2.55 -9.06 -3.34
N ARG A 66 -2.03 -9.51 -2.21
CA ARG A 66 -2.19 -10.88 -1.75
C ARG A 66 -2.67 -10.92 -0.32
N GLN A 67 -3.24 -12.05 0.06
CA GLN A 67 -3.60 -12.34 1.43
C GLN A 67 -2.52 -13.24 2.01
N ARG A 68 -1.88 -12.85 3.11
CA ARG A 68 -0.83 -13.68 3.70
C ARG A 68 -1.47 -14.95 4.28
N PRO A 69 -1.14 -16.16 3.75
CA PRO A 69 -1.89 -17.38 4.09
C PRO A 69 -1.59 -17.93 5.49
N ASN A 70 -0.46 -17.53 6.13
CA ASN A 70 0.04 -18.17 7.35
C ASN A 70 -0.01 -17.32 8.64
N ASP A 71 -0.57 -16.10 8.62
CA ASP A 71 -0.41 -15.18 9.77
C ASP A 71 -1.54 -15.25 10.82
N GLY A 72 -2.62 -16.02 10.60
CA GLY A 72 -3.79 -16.08 11.48
C GLY A 72 -4.59 -14.75 11.59
N ARG A 73 -3.97 -13.62 11.27
CA ARG A 73 -4.51 -12.25 11.28
C ARG A 73 -5.10 -11.84 9.93
N ASN A 74 -5.04 -12.72 8.94
CA ASN A 74 -5.62 -12.55 7.61
C ASN A 74 -5.30 -11.18 6.97
N LEU A 75 -4.05 -10.73 7.12
CA LEU A 75 -3.66 -9.38 6.76
C LEU A 75 -3.36 -9.30 5.25
N PRO A 76 -3.95 -8.32 4.54
CA PRO A 76 -3.63 -8.07 3.14
C PRO A 76 -2.26 -7.40 3.03
N GLU A 77 -1.46 -7.91 2.09
CA GLU A 77 -0.17 -7.37 1.71
C GLU A 77 -0.22 -6.85 0.27
N TYR A 78 0.63 -5.88 -0.01
CA TYR A 78 0.68 -5.18 -1.28
C TYR A 78 2.12 -5.12 -1.78
N GLN A 79 2.29 -5.26 -3.09
CA GLN A 79 3.58 -5.22 -3.76
C GLN A 79 3.46 -4.43 -5.06
N LEU A 80 4.53 -3.77 -5.49
CA LEU A 80 4.64 -3.29 -6.86
C LEU A 80 4.96 -4.48 -7.79
N PRO A 81 4.33 -4.54 -8.98
CA PRO A 81 4.63 -5.55 -10.00
C PRO A 81 6.06 -5.43 -10.53
#